data_AF-A0A3D3ZE12-F1
#
_entry.id   AF-A0A3D3ZE12-F1
#
_cell.length_a   1.000
_cell.length_b   1.000
_cell.length_c   1.000
_cell.angle_alpha   90.00
_cell.angle_beta   90.00
_cell.angle_gamma   90.00
#
_symmetry.space_group_name_H-M   'P 1'
#
loop_
_entity.id
_entity.type
_entity.pdbx_description
1 polymer ?
#
loop_
_entity_poly.entity_id
_entity_poly.type
_entity_poly.pdbx_seq_one_letter_code
_entity_poly.pdbx_strand_id
1 'polypeptide(L)' 'ARVSRSKALAVSREKDNIVIAADTIVVCQGKVLGKPHSEGEAAAMLRLLSGRDHQVMTGCTIL' A
#
# COMPACT_ATOMS: atom_id res chain seq x y z
N ALA A 1 3.26 -1.48 -9.92
CA ALA A 1 4.33 -2.06 -9.08
C ALA A 1 5.54 -1.12 -8.86
N ARG A 2 5.44 0.20 -9.02
CA ARG A 2 6.60 1.11 -8.86
C ARG A 2 7.17 1.08 -7.44
N VAL A 3 6.30 1.21 -6.43
CA VAL A 3 6.71 1.30 -5.01
C VAL A 3 7.30 -0.01 -4.49
N SER A 4 6.66 -1.16 -4.75
CA SER A 4 7.20 -2.48 -4.38
C SER A 4 8.58 -2.72 -5.01
N ARG A 5 8.78 -2.31 -6.26
CA ARG A 5 10.09 -2.40 -6.93
C ARG A 5 11.14 -1.51 -6.28
N SER A 6 10.79 -0.27 -5.93
CA SER A 6 11.71 0.61 -5.21
C SER A 6 12.12 0.03 -3.85
N LYS A 7 11.19 -0.59 -3.11
CA LYS A 7 11.52 -1.30 -1.87
C LYS A 7 12.47 -2.47 -2.11
N ALA A 8 12.21 -3.30 -3.13
CA ALA A 8 13.07 -4.43 -3.45
C ALA A 8 14.49 -3.99 -3.84
N LEU A 9 14.63 -2.91 -4.61
CA LEU A 9 15.93 -2.39 -5.05
C LEU A 9 16.72 -1.67 -3.93
N ALA A 10 16.04 -1.22 -2.87
CA ALA A 10 16.69 -0.59 -1.72
C ALA A 10 17.39 -1.61 -0.80
N VAL A 11 17.08 -2.89 -0.94
CA VAL A 11 17.68 -3.97 -0.16
C VAL A 11 18.95 -4.44 -0.88
N SER A 12 20.09 -4.34 -0.20
CA SER A 12 21.32 -5.00 -0.65
C SER A 12 21.13 -6.50 -0.62
N ARG A 13 21.55 -7.21 -1.66
CA ARG A 13 21.45 -8.66 -1.75
C ARG A 13 22.70 -9.25 -2.38
N GLU A 14 23.08 -10.42 -1.87
CA GLU A 14 24.04 -11.27 -2.56
C GLU A 14 23.38 -11.93 -3.77
N LYS A 15 24.21 -12.43 -4.69
CA LYS A 15 23.74 -12.98 -5.98
C LYS A 15 22.68 -14.08 -5.84
N ASP A 16 22.78 -14.88 -4.79
CA ASP A 16 21.91 -16.05 -4.57
C ASP A 16 20.74 -15.74 -3.63
N ASN A 17 20.57 -14.49 -3.21
CA ASN A 17 19.49 -14.07 -2.33
C ASN A 17 18.29 -13.56 -3.16
N ILE A 18 17.11 -14.04 -2.80
CA ILE A 18 15.84 -13.55 -3.35
C ILE A 18 15.33 -12.40 -2.48
N VAL A 19 14.97 -11.29 -3.10
CA VAL A 19 14.30 -10.18 -2.40
C VAL A 19 12.84 -10.13 -2.80
N ILE A 20 11.95 -10.23 -1.82
CA ILE A 20 10.51 -10.07 -2.01
C ILE A 20 10.08 -8.77 -1.34
N ALA A 21 9.42 -7.91 -2.10
CA ALA A 21 8.85 -6.68 -1.56
C ALA A 21 7.43 -6.45 -2.06
N ALA A 22 6.60 -5.87 -1.21
CA ALA A 22 5.23 -5.54 -1.52
C ALA A 22 4.84 -4.13 -1.06
N ASP A 23 3.79 -3.60 -1.66
CA ASP A 23 3.15 -2.36 -1.26
C ASP A 23 1.65 -2.45 -1.52
N THR A 24 0.83 -1.94 -0.60
CA THR A 24 -0.62 -2.00 -0.69
C THR A 24 -1.20 -0.61 -0.53
N ILE A 25 -2.12 -0.25 -1.41
CA ILE A 25 -2.92 0.97 -1.30
C ILE A 25 -4.41 0.63 -1.21
N VAL A 26 -5.16 1.49 -0.55
CA VAL A 26 -6.62 1.44 -0.51
C VAL A 26 -7.17 2.63 -1.28
N VAL A 27 -8.10 2.40 -2.19
CA VAL A 27 -8.77 3.44 -2.98
C VAL A 27 -10.28 3.34 -2.77
N CYS A 28 -10.89 4.41 -2.29
CA CYS A 28 -12.35 4.53 -2.17
C CYS A 28 -12.82 5.77 -2.92
N GLN A 29 -13.78 5.61 -3.85
CA GLN A 29 -14.28 6.70 -4.70
C GLN A 29 -13.18 7.54 -5.39
N GLY A 30 -12.14 6.88 -5.91
CA GLY A 30 -11.02 7.54 -6.59
C GLY A 30 -10.00 8.22 -5.65
N LYS A 31 -10.18 8.16 -4.34
CA LYS A 31 -9.24 8.71 -3.35
C LYS A 31 -8.36 7.61 -2.77
N VAL A 32 -7.04 7.80 -2.84
CA VAL A 32 -6.07 6.94 -2.14
C VAL A 32 -6.11 7.28 -0.65
N LEU A 33 -6.33 6.28 0.21
CA LEU A 33 -6.33 6.43 1.65
C LEU A 33 -4.96 6.03 2.20
N GLY A 34 -4.31 6.98 2.88
CA GLY A 34 -3.10 6.74 3.66
C GLY A 34 -3.42 6.26 5.08
N LYS A 35 -2.46 6.42 5.98
CA LYS A 35 -2.71 6.25 7.42
C LYS A 35 -3.34 7.54 7.97
N PRO A 36 -4.36 7.46 8.84
CA PRO A 36 -4.86 8.65 9.52
C PRO A 36 -3.80 9.20 10.48
N HIS A 37 -3.73 10.52 10.59
CA HIS A 37 -2.83 11.23 11.52
C HIS A 37 -3.53 11.75 12.77
N SER A 38 -4.85 11.54 12.87
CA SER A 38 -5.66 11.84 14.05
C SER A 38 -6.89 10.92 14.14
N GLU A 39 -7.53 10.90 15.31
CA GLU A 39 -8.80 10.19 15.50
C GLU A 39 -9.92 10.75 14.61
N GLY A 40 -9.96 12.08 14.43
CA GLY A 40 -10.92 12.75 13.55
C GLY A 40 -10.76 12.32 12.10
N GLU A 41 -9.51 12.23 11.62
CA GLU A 41 -9.21 11.70 10.29
C GLU A 41 -9.60 10.22 10.16
N ALA A 42 -9.29 9.40 11.17
CA ALA A 42 -9.67 7.98 11.18
C ALA A 42 -11.20 7.81 11.10
N ALA A 43 -11.96 8.57 11.89
CA ALA A 43 -13.42 8.55 11.85
C ALA A 43 -13.97 8.99 10.47
N ALA A 44 -13.38 10.01 9.86
CA ALA A 44 -13.75 10.44 8.52
C ALA A 44 -13.46 9.37 7.45
N MET A 45 -12.29 8.71 7.53
CA MET A 45 -11.93 7.60 6.64
C MET A 45 -12.88 6.40 6.81
N LEU A 46 -13.23 6.02 8.04
CA LEU A 46 -14.19 4.94 8.30
C LEU A 46 -15.59 5.27 7.77
N ARG A 47 -16.06 6.51 7.93
CA ARG A 47 -17.32 6.99 7.33
C ARG A 47 -17.28 6.99 5.80
N LEU A 48 -16.11 7.24 5.21
CA LEU A 48 -15.92 7.13 3.77
C LEU A 48 -16.00 5.68 3.28
N LEU A 49 -15.47 4.72 4.06
CA LEU A 49 -15.50 3.29 3.70
C LEU A 49 -16.86 2.63 3.97
N SER A 50 -17.58 3.07 5.00
CA SER A 50 -18.82 2.43 5.47
C SER A 50 -19.88 2.33 4.37
N GLY A 51 -20.39 1.12 4.13
CA GLY A 51 -21.42 0.82 3.13
C GLY A 51 -20.96 1.01 1.68
N ARG A 52 -19.64 1.10 1.43
CA ARG A 52 -19.08 1.31 0.09
C ARG A 52 -18.02 0.27 -0.25
N ASP A 53 -18.08 -0.19 -1.49
CA ASP A 53 -16.99 -0.93 -2.09
C ASP A 53 -15.76 -0.03 -2.23
N HIS A 54 -14.60 -0.65 -2.04
CA HIS A 54 -13.31 0.00 -2.17
C HIS A 54 -12.30 -0.99 -2.74
N GLN A 55 -11.27 -0.47 -3.39
CA GLN A 55 -10.24 -1.29 -4.01
C GLN A 55 -9.04 -1.37 -3.09
N VAL A 56 -8.60 -2.58 -2.80
CA VAL A 56 -7.32 -2.84 -2.14
C VAL A 56 -6.37 -3.39 -3.20
N MET A 57 -5.33 -2.65 -3.52
CA MET A 57 -4.39 -2.99 -4.60
C MET A 57 -3.03 -3.27 -4.01
N THR A 58 -2.53 -4.49 -4.20
CA THR A 58 -1.18 -4.90 -3.78
C THR A 58 -0.27 -5.06 -4.98
N GLY A 59 0.83 -4.31 -5.00
CA GLY A 59 1.96 -4.54 -5.89
C GLY A 59 2.99 -5.44 -5.22
N CYS A 60 3.44 -6.48 -5.90
CA CYS A 60 4.52 -7.36 -5.47
C CYS A 60 5.69 -7.27 -6.44
N THR A 61 6.92 -7.41 -5.94
CA THR A 61 8.14 -7.49 -6.74
C THR A 61 9.07 -8.53 -6.13
N ILE A 62 9.57 -9.42 -6.98
CA ILE A 62 10.57 -10.43 -6.64
C ILE A 62 11.79 -10.12 -7.49
N LEU A 63 12.94 -9.96 -6.86
CA LEU A 63 14.23 -9.73 -7.50
C LEU A 63 15.14 -10.93 -7.27
#